data_AF-A0AAV0T3C2-F1
#
_entry.id   AF-A0AAV0T3C2-F1
#
_cell.length_a   1.000
_cell.length_b   1.000
_cell.length_c   1.000
_cell.angle_alpha   90.00
_cell.angle_beta   90.00
_cell.angle_gamma   90.00
#
_symmetry.space_group_name_H-M   'P 1'
#
loop_
_entity.id
_entity.type
_entity.pdbx_description
1 polymer ?
#
loop_
_entity_poly.entity_id
_entity_poly.type
_entity_poly.pdbx_seq_one_letter_code
_entity_poly.pdbx_strand_id
1 'polypeptide(L)'
;MDALPDSLLAHVFSLLAARDVLHVTSTCHSLSVSVQSVQRAVQRAIARHCADVTSALSPSWSHWPRSLVVLRGAELLRIKELLARPCAPSVEDAAVCGSSSCVVVSRAWLGAYKKRCQAFEHFLQQFRRTKRQQRRAKSAGKKTQDAAGLALPKSAANAPLHEAGAMIVCAHNALLPATQCVGRSRRAILTSDVFSEIAVYAPELRGFSLESCRDCSVCVLEHETRELEIEEKKQMRFDAEIAGSEDMFELLQRKSGYPKGLFSPVDVAGSRHQQLAPHLSVTGRSKYATYFLVPKKWLTKWRKFVRSQGEGSPGPVLNAELVCLSHQRTIVPPYISLFLSGFSLEQSLKATQILGTAPTRQYEIVTFGEWEALYNRYCAEFAVGFDVVNGAYHWRTQECQICNYGMGGGLSSNQPNSRR
;
A
#
# COMPACT_ATOMS: atom_id res chain seq x y z
N MET A 1 43.43 -25.02 -43.96
CA MET A 1 42.66 -25.46 -42.78
C MET A 1 41.30 -25.88 -43.28
N ASP A 2 41.03 -27.18 -43.23
CA ASP A 2 39.79 -27.74 -43.78
C ASP A 2 38.59 -27.28 -42.98
N ALA A 3 37.53 -26.87 -43.68
CA ALA A 3 36.30 -26.39 -43.07
C ALA A 3 35.72 -27.46 -42.12
N LEU A 4 35.31 -27.05 -40.93
CA LEU A 4 34.62 -27.93 -39.98
C LEU A 4 33.42 -28.61 -40.66
N PRO A 5 33.29 -29.95 -40.60
CA PRO A 5 32.16 -30.64 -41.22
C PRO A 5 30.81 -30.14 -40.68
N ASP A 6 29.85 -29.89 -41.58
CA ASP A 6 28.48 -29.45 -41.26
C ASP A 6 27.79 -30.35 -40.21
N SER A 7 28.13 -31.64 -40.18
CA SER A 7 27.60 -32.62 -39.22
C SER A 7 28.12 -32.39 -37.80
N LEU A 8 29.40 -32.05 -37.65
CA LEU A 8 30.04 -31.84 -36.36
C LEU A 8 29.59 -30.51 -35.76
N LEU A 9 29.52 -29.45 -36.57
CA LEU A 9 29.01 -28.15 -36.14
C LEU A 9 27.54 -28.24 -35.68
N ALA A 10 26.71 -29.01 -36.40
CA ALA A 10 25.33 -29.25 -36.00
C ALA A 10 25.21 -30.04 -34.69
N HIS A 11 26.13 -30.98 -34.45
CA HIS A 11 26.18 -31.71 -33.19
C HIS A 11 26.58 -30.79 -32.03
N VAL A 12 27.61 -29.97 -32.20
CA VAL A 12 28.02 -28.98 -31.19
C VAL A 12 26.88 -28.01 -30.88
N PHE A 13 26.21 -27.45 -31.89
CA PHE A 13 25.09 -26.53 -31.66
C PHE A 13 23.88 -27.18 -31.00
N SER A 14 23.71 -28.50 -31.15
CA SER A 14 22.67 -29.24 -30.44
C SER A 14 22.97 -29.35 -28.93
N LEU A 15 24.24 -29.25 -28.54
CA LEU A 15 24.66 -29.33 -27.14
C LEU A 15 24.71 -27.95 -26.44
N LEU A 16 24.43 -26.87 -27.16
CA LEU A 16 24.64 -25.50 -26.70
C LEU A 16 23.35 -24.68 -26.72
N ALA A 17 23.18 -23.81 -25.73
CA ALA A 17 22.15 -22.78 -25.77
C ALA A 17 22.48 -21.73 -26.85
N ALA A 18 21.48 -21.02 -27.36
CA ALA A 18 21.61 -20.01 -28.42
C ALA A 18 22.63 -18.92 -28.08
N ARG A 19 22.78 -18.60 -26.78
CA ARG A 19 23.80 -17.70 -26.27
C ARG A 19 25.21 -18.24 -26.52
N ASP A 20 25.43 -19.51 -26.21
CA ASP A 20 26.73 -20.14 -26.36
C ASP A 20 27.01 -20.41 -27.84
N VAL A 21 26.00 -20.75 -28.63
CA VAL A 21 26.10 -20.79 -30.10
C VAL A 21 26.50 -19.42 -30.65
N LEU A 22 25.91 -18.32 -30.16
CA LEU A 22 26.29 -16.96 -30.56
C LEU A 22 27.76 -16.67 -30.22
N HIS A 23 28.19 -16.99 -29.00
CA HIS A 23 29.60 -16.86 -28.59
C HIS A 23 30.51 -17.68 -29.49
N VAL A 24 30.20 -18.96 -29.70
CA VAL A 24 30.94 -19.86 -30.59
C VAL A 24 31.02 -19.26 -31.99
N THR A 25 29.91 -18.84 -32.60
CA THR A 25 29.92 -18.22 -33.94
C THR A 25 30.72 -16.92 -34.01
N SER A 26 30.69 -16.10 -32.95
CA SER A 26 31.47 -14.86 -32.88
C SER A 26 32.96 -15.14 -32.77
N THR A 27 33.35 -16.18 -32.02
CA THR A 27 34.75 -16.64 -31.92
C THR A 27 35.21 -17.42 -33.16
N CYS A 28 34.28 -18.11 -33.84
CA CYS A 28 34.53 -18.93 -35.03
C CYS A 28 34.61 -18.12 -36.33
N HIS A 29 34.49 -16.79 -36.32
CA HIS A 29 34.91 -15.98 -37.49
C HIS A 29 36.37 -16.24 -37.87
N SER A 30 37.19 -16.66 -36.91
CA SER A 30 38.57 -17.14 -37.07
C SER A 30 38.68 -18.48 -37.83
N LEU A 31 37.60 -19.25 -37.96
CA LEU A 31 37.57 -20.63 -38.47
C LEU A 31 36.95 -20.76 -39.88
N SER A 32 36.66 -19.65 -40.56
CA SER A 32 36.14 -19.63 -41.95
C SER A 32 34.88 -20.48 -42.18
N VAL A 33 34.01 -20.60 -41.17
CA VAL A 33 32.77 -21.38 -41.28
C VAL A 33 31.77 -20.65 -42.19
N SER A 34 31.22 -21.36 -43.20
CA SER A 34 30.25 -20.77 -44.12
C SER A 34 28.94 -20.39 -43.42
N VAL A 35 28.30 -19.31 -43.85
CA VAL A 35 26.97 -18.89 -43.35
C VAL A 35 25.93 -20.00 -43.54
N GLN A 36 26.04 -20.78 -44.62
CA GLN A 36 25.12 -21.90 -44.89
C GLN A 36 25.30 -23.05 -43.89
N SER A 37 26.54 -23.34 -43.49
CA SER A 37 26.86 -24.36 -42.48
C SER A 37 26.24 -24.00 -41.13
N VAL A 38 26.37 -22.74 -40.70
CA VAL A 38 25.74 -22.20 -39.48
C VAL A 38 24.22 -22.30 -39.56
N GLN A 39 23.61 -21.92 -40.68
CA GLN A 39 22.16 -22.00 -40.88
C GLN A 39 21.63 -23.44 -40.82
N ARG A 40 22.36 -24.40 -41.42
CA ARG A 40 22.02 -25.84 -41.35
C ARG A 40 22.17 -26.39 -39.94
N ALA A 41 23.22 -25.99 -39.22
CA ALA A 41 23.45 -26.38 -37.83
C ALA A 41 22.34 -25.87 -36.91
N VAL A 42 21.96 -24.59 -37.04
CA VAL A 42 20.83 -23.98 -36.30
C VAL A 42 19.51 -24.69 -36.60
N GLN A 43 19.23 -24.97 -37.87
CA GLN A 43 18.02 -25.71 -38.26
C GLN A 43 17.96 -27.10 -37.59
N ARG A 44 19.08 -27.83 -37.56
CA ARG A 44 19.16 -29.14 -36.90
C ARG A 44 19.02 -29.04 -35.39
N ALA A 45 19.59 -28.01 -34.76
CA ALA A 45 19.45 -27.78 -33.33
C ALA A 45 17.97 -27.54 -32.95
N ILE A 46 17.27 -26.65 -33.68
CA ILE A 46 15.83 -26.38 -33.48
C ILE A 46 15.02 -27.67 -33.66
N ALA A 47 15.26 -28.43 -34.73
CA ALA A 47 14.53 -29.65 -35.04
C ALA A 47 14.81 -30.81 -34.06
N ARG A 48 15.88 -30.76 -33.25
CA ARG A 48 16.19 -31.79 -32.26
C ARG A 48 15.74 -31.41 -30.85
N HIS A 49 15.99 -30.17 -30.43
CA HIS A 49 15.80 -29.75 -29.04
C HIS A 49 14.48 -29.04 -28.78
N CYS A 50 13.82 -28.55 -29.82
CA CYS A 50 12.60 -27.76 -29.69
C CYS A 50 11.49 -28.25 -30.61
N ALA A 51 11.59 -29.47 -31.16
CA ALA A 51 10.64 -30.00 -32.14
C ALA A 51 9.20 -30.01 -31.62
N ASP A 52 9.04 -30.27 -30.33
CA ASP A 52 7.78 -30.23 -29.59
C ASP A 52 7.14 -28.83 -29.64
N VAL A 53 7.92 -27.78 -29.39
CA VAL A 53 7.44 -26.40 -29.32
C VAL A 53 7.49 -25.65 -30.66
N THR A 54 8.24 -26.18 -31.63
CA THR A 54 8.43 -25.60 -32.97
C THR A 54 7.87 -26.45 -34.11
N SER A 55 6.87 -27.30 -33.85
CA SER A 55 6.22 -28.13 -34.88
C SER A 55 5.77 -27.34 -36.13
N ALA A 56 5.48 -26.05 -35.96
CA ALA A 56 5.11 -25.13 -37.04
C ALA A 56 6.30 -24.49 -37.80
N LEU A 57 7.54 -24.80 -37.46
CA LEU A 57 8.76 -24.37 -38.16
C LEU A 57 9.37 -25.56 -38.89
N SER A 58 8.63 -26.11 -39.85
CA SER A 58 9.08 -27.30 -40.57
C SER A 58 10.43 -27.03 -41.28
N PRO A 59 11.38 -27.98 -41.24
CA PRO A 59 12.66 -27.83 -41.93
C PRO A 59 12.52 -27.74 -43.45
N SER A 60 11.41 -28.25 -44.02
CA SER A 60 11.09 -28.15 -45.45
C SER A 60 10.58 -26.77 -45.87
N TRP A 61 10.26 -25.90 -44.91
CA TRP A 61 9.70 -24.59 -45.18
C TRP A 61 10.80 -23.54 -45.36
N SER A 62 10.82 -22.87 -46.51
CA SER A 62 11.80 -21.82 -46.84
C SER A 62 11.46 -20.45 -46.27
N HIS A 63 10.33 -20.29 -45.61
CA HIS A 63 9.76 -18.98 -45.25
C HIS A 63 10.19 -18.43 -43.88
N TRP A 64 10.91 -19.21 -43.06
CA TRP A 64 11.43 -18.74 -41.78
C TRP A 64 12.97 -18.69 -41.78
N PRO A 65 13.58 -17.67 -41.14
CA PRO A 65 15.03 -17.49 -41.18
C PRO A 65 15.73 -18.44 -40.22
N ARG A 66 16.73 -19.19 -40.72
CA ARG A 66 17.59 -20.12 -39.95
C ARG A 66 18.63 -19.35 -39.12
N SER A 67 18.14 -18.50 -38.24
CA SER A 67 18.95 -17.53 -37.50
C SER A 67 19.00 -17.88 -36.01
N LEU A 68 20.04 -17.39 -35.33
CA LEU A 68 20.18 -17.53 -33.88
C LEU A 68 19.02 -16.90 -33.10
N VAL A 69 18.35 -15.90 -33.69
CA VAL A 69 17.16 -15.28 -33.08
C VAL A 69 15.97 -16.24 -33.08
N VAL A 70 15.82 -17.04 -34.14
CA VAL A 70 14.78 -18.08 -34.18
C VAL A 70 15.10 -19.22 -33.23
N LEU A 71 16.38 -19.62 -33.13
CA LEU A 71 16.82 -20.58 -32.11
C LEU A 71 16.49 -20.07 -30.69
N ARG A 72 16.81 -18.80 -30.39
CA ARG A 72 16.46 -18.19 -29.09
C ARG A 72 14.95 -18.12 -28.87
N GLY A 73 14.16 -17.88 -29.93
CA GLY A 73 12.71 -17.93 -29.85
C GLY A 73 12.18 -19.32 -29.51
N ALA A 74 12.79 -20.37 -30.07
CA ALA A 74 12.45 -21.76 -29.79
C ALA A 74 12.73 -22.13 -28.33
N GLU A 75 13.90 -21.75 -27.79
CA GLU A 75 14.22 -21.92 -26.36
C GLU A 75 13.23 -21.21 -25.44
N LEU A 76 12.84 -19.97 -25.79
CA LEU A 76 11.87 -19.21 -25.00
C LEU A 76 10.47 -19.84 -25.02
N LEU A 77 10.07 -20.47 -26.12
CA LEU A 77 8.84 -21.27 -26.17
C LEU A 77 8.94 -22.51 -25.29
N ARG A 78 10.09 -23.19 -25.28
CA ARG A 78 10.33 -24.32 -24.39
C ARG A 78 10.19 -23.92 -22.92
N ILE A 79 10.80 -22.81 -22.52
CA ILE A 79 10.66 -22.29 -21.15
C ILE A 79 9.21 -21.90 -20.85
N LYS A 80 8.47 -21.34 -21.82
CA LYS A 80 7.05 -21.02 -21.64
C LYS A 80 6.23 -22.25 -21.26
N GLU A 81 6.47 -23.39 -21.90
CA GLU A 81 5.81 -24.66 -21.56
C GLU A 81 6.19 -25.18 -20.18
N LEU A 82 7.48 -25.10 -19.84
CA LEU A 82 7.95 -25.45 -18.49
C LEU A 82 7.27 -24.59 -17.42
N LEU A 83 7.13 -23.29 -17.67
CA LEU A 83 6.45 -22.33 -16.79
C LEU A 83 4.92 -22.43 -16.78
N ALA A 84 4.34 -23.24 -17.67
CA ALA A 84 2.93 -23.57 -17.69
C ALA A 84 2.61 -24.84 -16.89
N ARG A 85 3.62 -25.64 -16.51
CA ARG A 85 3.44 -26.77 -15.60
C ARG A 85 2.94 -26.26 -14.22
N PRO A 86 2.09 -27.03 -13.53
CA PRO A 86 1.58 -26.64 -12.22
C PRO A 86 2.75 -26.36 -11.27
N CYS A 87 2.74 -25.18 -10.64
CA CYS A 87 3.65 -24.85 -9.56
C CYS A 87 2.89 -24.98 -8.24
N ALA A 88 3.58 -25.41 -7.18
CA ALA A 88 3.00 -25.42 -5.84
C ALA A 88 2.52 -23.99 -5.48
N PRO A 89 1.28 -23.82 -4.99
CA PRO A 89 0.72 -22.50 -4.73
C PRO A 89 1.30 -21.84 -3.48
N SER A 90 1.86 -22.63 -2.55
CA SER A 90 2.45 -22.15 -1.30
C SER A 90 3.68 -22.97 -0.88
N VAL A 91 4.46 -22.39 0.04
CA VAL A 91 5.63 -23.06 0.66
C VAL A 91 5.18 -24.23 1.52
N GLU A 92 4.05 -24.08 2.22
CA GLU A 92 3.47 -25.15 3.02
C GLU A 92 3.05 -26.35 2.15
N ASP A 93 2.40 -26.10 1.01
CA ASP A 93 1.98 -27.16 0.09
C ASP A 93 3.17 -27.87 -0.57
N ALA A 94 4.27 -27.14 -0.81
CA ALA A 94 5.50 -27.70 -1.36
C ALA A 94 6.26 -28.58 -0.36
N ALA A 95 6.19 -28.25 0.93
CA ALA A 95 6.84 -29.04 1.99
C ALA A 95 6.18 -30.42 2.20
N VAL A 96 4.88 -30.54 1.94
CA VAL A 96 4.12 -31.80 2.07
C VAL A 96 4.43 -32.80 0.95
N CYS A 97 4.85 -32.33 -0.23
CA CYS A 97 5.09 -33.15 -1.42
C CYS A 97 6.53 -33.67 -1.57
N GLY A 98 7.37 -33.54 -0.55
CA GLY A 98 8.79 -33.93 -0.59
C GLY A 98 9.70 -32.72 -0.79
N SER A 99 10.14 -32.16 0.34
CA SER A 99 10.88 -30.91 0.52
C SER A 99 12.16 -30.76 -0.32
N SER A 100 12.76 -31.87 -0.72
CA SER A 100 14.08 -31.91 -1.38
C SER A 100 14.05 -31.60 -2.88
N SER A 101 12.86 -31.40 -3.46
CA SER A 101 12.68 -31.24 -4.90
C SER A 101 12.23 -29.85 -5.34
N CYS A 102 12.25 -28.83 -4.47
CA CYS A 102 11.68 -27.51 -4.76
C CYS A 102 12.66 -26.35 -4.57
N VAL A 103 12.51 -25.31 -5.41
CA VAL A 103 13.35 -24.11 -5.46
C VAL A 103 12.48 -22.86 -5.43
N VAL A 104 12.83 -21.93 -4.55
CA VAL A 104 12.19 -20.62 -4.43
C VAL A 104 12.83 -19.62 -5.37
N VAL A 105 11.99 -18.94 -6.16
CA VAL A 105 12.39 -17.94 -7.16
C VAL A 105 11.51 -16.69 -7.07
N SER A 106 11.93 -15.60 -7.73
CA SER A 106 11.14 -14.36 -7.77
C SER A 106 9.94 -14.47 -8.70
N ARG A 107 8.74 -14.15 -8.20
CA ARG A 107 7.52 -14.10 -9.02
C ARG A 107 7.56 -12.96 -10.05
N ALA A 108 8.22 -11.84 -9.73
CA ALA A 108 8.43 -10.76 -10.68
C ALA A 108 9.30 -11.22 -11.85
N TRP A 109 10.35 -12.00 -11.57
CA TRP A 109 11.19 -12.58 -12.61
C TRP A 109 10.37 -13.49 -13.54
N LEU A 110 9.59 -14.42 -12.97
CA LEU A 110 8.74 -15.31 -13.77
C LEU A 110 7.73 -14.53 -14.62
N GLY A 111 7.13 -13.48 -14.07
CA GLY A 111 6.19 -12.62 -14.79
C GLY A 111 6.85 -11.85 -15.95
N ALA A 112 8.03 -11.27 -15.70
CA ALA A 112 8.81 -10.57 -16.73
C ALA A 112 9.26 -11.53 -17.84
N TYR A 113 9.70 -12.73 -17.46
CA TYR A 113 10.15 -13.75 -18.40
C TYR A 113 9.00 -14.30 -19.24
N LYS A 114 7.81 -14.54 -18.65
CA LYS A 114 6.59 -14.93 -19.39
C LYS A 114 6.21 -13.90 -20.46
N LYS A 115 6.32 -12.60 -20.15
CA LYS A 115 6.09 -11.53 -21.15
C LYS A 115 7.12 -11.58 -22.28
N ARG A 116 8.39 -11.87 -21.97
CA ARG A 116 9.44 -12.07 -22.97
C ARG A 116 9.12 -13.26 -23.87
N CYS A 117 8.67 -14.39 -23.31
CA CYS A 117 8.24 -15.55 -24.07
C CYS A 117 7.08 -15.23 -25.04
N GLN A 118 6.08 -14.45 -24.60
CA GLN A 118 4.94 -14.04 -25.45
C GLN A 118 5.39 -13.18 -26.64
N ALA A 119 6.33 -12.26 -26.45
CA ALA A 119 6.86 -11.45 -27.54
C ALA A 119 7.56 -12.31 -28.62
N PHE A 120 8.33 -13.32 -28.20
CA PHE A 120 8.98 -14.25 -29.12
C PHE A 120 8.00 -15.23 -29.78
N GLU A 121 6.96 -15.64 -29.08
CA GLU A 121 5.88 -16.43 -29.67
C GLU A 121 5.19 -15.68 -30.82
N HIS A 122 4.82 -14.41 -30.61
CA HIS A 122 4.26 -13.58 -31.67
C HIS A 122 5.23 -13.41 -32.86
N PHE A 123 6.52 -13.22 -32.57
CA PHE A 123 7.56 -13.18 -33.59
C PHE A 123 7.65 -14.50 -34.38
N LEU A 124 7.54 -15.66 -33.75
CA LEU A 124 7.58 -16.94 -34.46
C LEU A 124 6.29 -17.26 -35.21
N GLN A 125 5.13 -16.84 -34.69
CA GLN A 125 3.83 -17.00 -35.35
C GLN A 125 3.74 -16.28 -36.70
N GLN A 126 4.51 -15.19 -36.89
CA GLN A 126 4.51 -14.46 -38.15
C GLN A 126 4.95 -15.33 -39.34
N PHE A 127 5.81 -16.32 -39.09
CA PHE A 127 6.33 -17.24 -40.10
C PHE A 127 5.32 -18.32 -40.47
N ARG A 128 4.35 -18.63 -39.59
CA ARG A 128 3.29 -19.60 -39.89
C ARG A 128 2.33 -19.11 -40.97
N ARG A 129 2.27 -17.80 -41.22
CA ARG A 129 1.34 -17.20 -42.19
C ARG A 129 1.91 -17.30 -43.60
N THR A 130 1.17 -17.97 -44.50
CA THR A 130 1.53 -17.99 -45.93
C THR A 130 1.52 -16.57 -46.53
N LYS A 131 2.33 -16.30 -47.56
CA LYS A 131 2.32 -15.02 -48.30
C LYS A 131 0.89 -14.60 -48.74
N ARG A 132 0.01 -15.58 -49.01
CA ARG A 132 -1.41 -15.37 -49.38
C ARG A 132 -2.27 -14.89 -48.20
N GLN A 133 -2.06 -15.42 -46.99
CA GLN A 133 -2.74 -14.97 -45.76
C GLN A 133 -2.23 -13.61 -45.28
N GLN A 134 -0.92 -13.32 -45.41
CA GLN A 134 -0.37 -12.00 -45.09
C GLN A 134 -0.92 -10.89 -46.00
N ARG A 135 -1.14 -11.18 -47.29
CA ARG A 135 -1.77 -10.24 -48.23
C ARG A 135 -3.24 -9.96 -47.89
N ARG A 136 -4.01 -10.99 -47.49
CA ARG A 136 -5.41 -10.83 -47.05
C ARG A 136 -5.57 -10.07 -45.73
N ALA A 137 -4.64 -10.25 -44.79
CA ALA A 137 -4.64 -9.47 -43.54
C ALA A 137 -4.29 -7.99 -43.78
N LYS A 138 -3.38 -7.69 -44.72
CA LYS A 138 -3.04 -6.32 -45.12
C LYS A 138 -4.18 -5.60 -45.86
N SER A 139 -5.05 -6.33 -46.58
CA SER A 139 -6.21 -5.74 -47.26
C SER A 139 -7.43 -5.53 -46.34
N ALA A 140 -7.48 -6.18 -45.17
CA ALA A 140 -8.64 -6.16 -44.27
C ALA A 140 -8.50 -5.23 -43.04
N GLY A 141 -7.31 -4.67 -42.77
CA GLY A 141 -7.06 -3.86 -41.57
C GLY A 141 -6.65 -2.42 -41.87
N LYS A 142 -7.60 -1.48 -41.81
CA LYS A 142 -7.35 -0.03 -41.76
C LYS A 142 -7.44 0.39 -40.28
N LYS A 143 -6.39 1.06 -39.77
CA LYS A 143 -6.18 1.60 -38.40
C LYS A 143 -5.62 0.66 -37.33
N THR A 144 -4.35 0.26 -37.46
CA THR A 144 -3.41 0.20 -36.32
C THR A 144 -1.98 0.25 -36.89
N GLN A 145 -1.56 1.46 -37.30
CA GLN A 145 -0.14 1.75 -37.47
C GLN A 145 0.46 1.78 -36.07
N ASP A 146 1.10 0.67 -35.66
CA ASP A 146 2.26 0.71 -34.74
C ASP A 146 2.98 -0.63 -34.47
N ALA A 147 2.59 -1.78 -35.04
CA ALA A 147 3.27 -3.03 -34.67
C ALA A 147 3.35 -4.16 -35.73
N ALA A 148 3.59 -3.84 -37.00
CA ALA A 148 3.74 -4.89 -38.03
C ALA A 148 4.86 -4.61 -39.05
N GLY A 149 5.97 -4.01 -38.59
CA GLY A 149 7.26 -4.18 -39.23
C GLY A 149 7.95 -5.44 -38.69
N LEU A 150 8.85 -6.03 -39.47
CA LEU A 150 9.80 -7.09 -39.09
C LEU A 150 10.76 -6.64 -37.97
N ALA A 151 10.24 -6.05 -36.90
CA ALA A 151 11.03 -5.65 -35.76
C ALA A 151 11.37 -6.91 -34.99
N LEU A 152 12.65 -7.28 -35.04
CA LEU A 152 13.25 -8.18 -34.07
C LEU A 152 12.73 -7.78 -32.68
N PRO A 153 12.29 -8.72 -31.83
CA PRO A 153 12.11 -8.39 -30.42
C PRO A 153 13.40 -7.75 -29.97
N LYS A 154 13.38 -6.45 -29.61
CA LYS A 154 14.56 -5.79 -29.05
C LYS A 154 15.02 -6.73 -27.95
N SER A 155 16.25 -7.24 -28.05
CA SER A 155 16.89 -7.95 -26.96
C SER A 155 17.02 -6.93 -25.84
N ALA A 156 15.94 -6.72 -25.09
CA ALA A 156 15.92 -5.82 -23.96
C ALA A 156 17.07 -6.30 -23.07
N ALA A 157 18.00 -5.38 -22.78
CA ALA A 157 19.15 -5.63 -21.92
C ALA A 157 18.68 -6.48 -20.73
N ASN A 158 19.43 -7.48 -20.30
CA ASN A 158 19.01 -8.38 -19.21
C ASN A 158 18.88 -7.69 -17.83
N ALA A 159 19.17 -6.38 -17.76
CA ALA A 159 19.06 -5.54 -16.55
C ALA A 159 17.70 -5.62 -15.80
N PRO A 160 16.52 -5.52 -16.44
CA PRO A 160 15.24 -5.59 -15.75
C PRO A 160 14.91 -7.02 -15.27
N LEU A 161 15.55 -8.06 -15.83
CA LEU A 161 15.41 -9.43 -15.33
C LEU A 161 16.30 -9.66 -14.11
N HIS A 162 17.53 -9.15 -14.11
CA HIS A 162 18.41 -9.23 -12.94
C HIS A 162 17.80 -8.51 -11.74
N GLU A 163 17.28 -7.30 -11.94
CA GLU A 163 16.56 -6.55 -10.90
C GLU A 163 15.32 -7.29 -10.40
N ALA A 164 14.50 -7.85 -11.31
CA ALA A 164 13.33 -8.63 -10.93
C ALA A 164 13.69 -9.88 -10.12
N GLY A 165 14.81 -10.54 -10.43
CA GLY A 165 15.33 -11.68 -9.69
C GLY A 165 15.85 -11.31 -8.29
N ALA A 166 16.45 -10.13 -8.15
CA ALA A 166 16.99 -9.62 -6.90
C ALA A 166 15.91 -9.15 -5.90
N MET A 167 14.65 -8.98 -6.32
CA MET A 167 13.57 -8.45 -5.46
C MET A 167 13.24 -9.30 -4.23
N ILE A 168 13.63 -10.57 -4.22
CA ILE A 168 13.41 -11.48 -3.07
C ILE A 168 14.68 -11.67 -2.24
N VAL A 169 15.76 -10.96 -2.57
CA VAL A 169 17.07 -11.12 -1.97
C VAL A 169 17.42 -9.82 -1.25
N CYS A 170 17.87 -9.92 0.01
CA CYS A 170 18.34 -8.77 0.76
C CYS A 170 19.80 -8.43 0.41
N ALA A 171 20.33 -7.33 0.96
CA ALA A 171 21.72 -6.92 0.78
C ALA A 171 22.73 -7.97 1.31
N HIS A 172 22.33 -8.82 2.27
CA HIS A 172 23.14 -9.92 2.79
C HIS A 172 23.18 -11.15 1.87
N ASN A 173 22.64 -11.03 0.64
CA ASN A 173 22.57 -12.10 -0.35
C ASN A 173 21.78 -13.34 0.12
N ALA A 174 20.87 -13.14 1.09
CA ALA A 174 19.93 -14.11 1.61
C ALA A 174 18.50 -13.72 1.23
N LEU A 175 17.52 -14.58 1.51
CA LEU A 175 16.13 -14.26 1.23
C LEU A 175 15.63 -13.12 2.13
N LEU A 176 15.00 -12.11 1.52
CA LEU A 176 14.31 -11.03 2.21
C LEU A 176 13.17 -11.62 3.06
N PRO A 177 12.92 -11.18 4.32
CA PRO A 177 11.85 -11.73 5.15
C PRO A 177 10.48 -11.81 4.47
N ALA A 178 9.72 -12.88 4.70
CA ALA A 178 8.47 -13.14 3.99
C ALA A 178 7.42 -12.04 4.26
N THR A 179 7.44 -11.47 5.45
CA THR A 179 6.63 -10.31 5.86
C THR A 179 6.90 -9.06 5.01
N GLN A 180 8.10 -8.93 4.45
CA GLN A 180 8.50 -7.82 3.58
C GLN A 180 8.29 -8.13 2.08
N CYS A 181 7.94 -9.39 1.74
CA CYS A 181 7.68 -9.84 0.37
C CYS A 181 6.24 -9.50 -0.11
N VAL A 182 5.93 -8.22 -0.32
CA VAL A 182 4.62 -7.75 -0.81
C VAL A 182 4.58 -7.43 -2.31
N GLY A 183 3.43 -7.66 -2.94
CA GLY A 183 3.20 -7.30 -4.34
C GLY A 183 4.17 -7.95 -5.34
N ARG A 184 5.11 -7.17 -5.89
CA ARG A 184 6.09 -7.62 -6.90
C ARG A 184 7.25 -8.43 -6.30
N SER A 185 7.57 -8.28 -5.01
CA SER A 185 8.62 -9.06 -4.32
C SER A 185 8.11 -10.40 -3.79
N ARG A 186 6.99 -10.91 -4.31
CA ARG A 186 6.47 -12.23 -3.93
C ARG A 186 7.37 -13.35 -4.42
N ARG A 187 7.48 -14.38 -3.58
CA ARG A 187 8.15 -15.63 -3.89
C ARG A 187 7.25 -16.53 -4.75
N ALA A 188 7.86 -17.39 -5.54
CA ALA A 188 7.21 -18.46 -6.29
C ALA A 188 8.06 -19.73 -6.15
N ILE A 189 7.43 -20.89 -6.29
CA ILE A 189 8.10 -22.18 -6.10
C ILE A 189 8.10 -22.91 -7.43
N LEU A 190 9.26 -23.41 -7.81
CA LEU A 190 9.46 -24.30 -8.95
C LEU A 190 9.97 -25.64 -8.45
N THR A 191 9.65 -26.71 -9.15
CA THR A 191 10.32 -27.99 -8.93
C THR A 191 11.77 -27.92 -9.44
N SER A 192 12.66 -28.70 -8.86
CA SER A 192 14.11 -28.65 -9.11
C SER A 192 14.47 -29.09 -10.53
N ASP A 193 13.69 -30.00 -11.11
CA ASP A 193 13.80 -30.40 -12.52
C ASP A 193 13.48 -29.22 -13.45
N VAL A 194 12.36 -28.53 -13.22
CA VAL A 194 11.95 -27.36 -13.99
C VAL A 194 12.94 -26.21 -13.83
N PHE A 195 13.40 -25.96 -12.60
CA PHE A 195 14.42 -24.94 -12.34
C PHE A 195 15.72 -25.24 -13.09
N SER A 196 16.21 -26.48 -13.04
CA SER A 196 17.45 -26.89 -13.70
C SER A 196 17.33 -26.74 -15.22
N GLU A 197 16.21 -27.14 -15.83
CA GLU A 197 15.98 -26.94 -17.26
C GLU A 197 15.93 -25.46 -17.65
N ILE A 198 15.30 -24.59 -16.84
CA ILE A 198 15.21 -23.15 -17.12
C ILE A 198 16.57 -22.48 -16.97
N ALA A 199 17.35 -22.84 -15.94
CA ALA A 199 18.64 -22.24 -15.63
C ALA A 199 19.66 -22.37 -16.77
N VAL A 200 19.56 -23.43 -17.58
CA VAL A 200 20.39 -23.62 -18.80
C VAL A 200 20.20 -22.46 -19.78
N TYR A 201 18.97 -22.00 -19.96
CA TYR A 201 18.63 -20.97 -20.95
C TYR A 201 18.53 -19.55 -20.37
N ALA A 202 18.47 -19.45 -19.04
CA ALA A 202 18.28 -18.23 -18.27
C ALA A 202 19.19 -18.22 -17.02
N PRO A 203 20.52 -18.11 -17.20
CA PRO A 203 21.48 -18.18 -16.09
C PRO A 203 21.35 -17.03 -15.09
N GLU A 204 20.64 -15.96 -15.43
CA GLU A 204 20.30 -14.87 -14.52
C GLU A 204 19.22 -15.23 -13.49
N LEU A 205 18.54 -16.37 -13.64
CA LEU A 205 17.53 -16.83 -12.68
C LEU A 205 18.21 -17.29 -11.39
N ARG A 206 17.94 -16.57 -10.30
CA ARG A 206 18.35 -16.99 -8.96
C ARG A 206 17.29 -17.90 -8.34
N GLY A 207 17.76 -19.01 -7.78
CA GLY A 207 16.94 -19.97 -7.05
C GLY A 207 17.54 -20.28 -5.69
N PHE A 208 16.69 -20.48 -4.70
CA PHE A 208 17.06 -20.86 -3.33
C PHE A 208 16.39 -22.19 -3.00
N SER A 209 17.17 -23.19 -2.56
CA SER A 209 16.59 -24.48 -2.15
C SER A 209 15.60 -24.28 -1.00
N LEU A 210 14.46 -24.95 -1.06
CA LEU A 210 13.41 -24.86 -0.05
C LEU A 210 13.93 -25.27 1.35
N GLU A 211 14.84 -26.25 1.43
CA GLU A 211 15.46 -26.71 2.68
C GLU A 211 16.33 -25.62 3.34
N SER A 212 16.98 -24.81 2.50
CA SER A 212 17.81 -23.66 2.90
C SER A 212 17.05 -22.34 2.94
N CYS A 213 15.76 -22.35 2.61
CA CYS A 213 14.92 -21.16 2.44
C CYS A 213 14.52 -20.61 3.82
N ARG A 214 15.50 -20.10 4.55
CA ARG A 214 15.28 -19.30 5.75
C ARG A 214 15.37 -17.84 5.38
N ASP A 215 14.50 -17.06 5.99
CA ASP A 215 14.58 -15.61 5.93
C ASP A 215 15.94 -15.17 6.51
N CYS A 216 16.48 -14.08 5.97
CA CYS A 216 17.73 -13.52 6.46
C CYS A 216 17.61 -13.16 7.94
N SER A 217 18.35 -13.84 8.82
CA SER A 217 18.30 -13.64 10.27
C SER A 217 18.56 -12.19 10.68
N VAL A 218 19.50 -11.53 10.01
CA VAL A 218 19.80 -10.11 10.25
C VAL A 218 18.59 -9.23 9.95
N CYS A 219 17.97 -9.40 8.77
CA CYS A 219 16.80 -8.61 8.39
C CYS A 219 15.54 -8.93 9.22
N VAL A 220 15.41 -10.17 9.70
CA VAL A 220 14.34 -10.58 10.63
C VAL A 220 14.53 -9.86 11.96
N LEU A 221 15.73 -9.93 12.55
CA LEU A 221 16.05 -9.26 13.81
C LEU A 221 15.87 -7.74 13.68
N GLU A 222 16.41 -7.10 12.64
CA GLU A 222 16.22 -5.67 12.39
C GLU A 222 14.76 -5.25 12.23
N HIS A 223 13.92 -6.14 11.68
CA HIS A 223 12.49 -5.90 11.57
C HIS A 223 11.82 -6.02 12.94
N GLU A 224 12.11 -7.07 13.69
CA GLU A 224 11.58 -7.27 15.04
C GLU A 224 12.00 -6.13 15.98
N THR A 225 13.26 -5.70 15.95
CA THR A 225 13.74 -4.55 16.74
C THR A 225 13.00 -3.27 16.38
N ARG A 226 12.78 -2.99 15.08
CA ARG A 226 12.03 -1.80 14.66
C ARG A 226 10.56 -1.84 15.10
N GLU A 227 9.91 -2.99 15.00
CA GLU A 227 8.53 -3.14 15.47
C GLU A 227 8.43 -2.98 16.98
N LEU A 228 9.39 -3.52 17.74
CA LEU A 228 9.48 -3.32 19.19
C LEU A 228 9.70 -1.85 19.55
N GLU A 229 10.62 -1.14 18.88
CA GLU A 229 10.83 0.30 19.11
C GLU A 229 9.58 1.12 18.79
N ILE A 230 8.84 0.75 17.74
CA ILE A 230 7.59 1.40 17.39
C ILE A 230 6.58 1.17 18.50
N GLU A 231 6.39 -0.07 18.95
CA GLU A 231 5.42 -0.40 20.00
C GLU A 231 5.79 0.24 21.35
N GLU A 232 7.07 0.24 21.71
CA GLU A 232 7.58 0.92 22.89
C GLU A 232 7.28 2.43 22.83
N LYS A 233 7.52 3.08 21.68
CA LYS A 233 7.13 4.49 21.48
C LYS A 233 5.63 4.71 21.59
N LYS A 234 4.79 3.77 21.13
CA LYS A 234 3.33 3.87 21.30
C LYS A 234 2.94 3.75 22.78
N GLN A 235 3.53 2.81 23.50
CA GLN A 235 3.28 2.59 24.91
C GLN A 235 3.75 3.79 25.74
N MET A 236 4.97 4.27 25.52
CA MET A 236 5.49 5.49 26.18
C MET A 236 4.58 6.70 25.94
N ARG A 237 4.07 6.88 24.70
CA ARG A 237 3.14 7.96 24.40
C ARG A 237 1.82 7.80 25.14
N PHE A 238 1.25 6.59 25.15
CA PHE A 238 0.03 6.32 25.89
C PHE A 238 0.22 6.62 27.39
N ASP A 239 1.31 6.13 27.97
CA ASP A 239 1.62 6.32 29.38
C ASP A 239 1.88 7.80 29.71
N ALA A 240 2.65 8.52 28.91
CA ALA A 240 2.90 9.95 29.11
C ALA A 240 1.61 10.79 29.07
N GLU A 241 0.68 10.44 28.17
CA GLU A 241 -0.53 11.24 27.93
C GLU A 241 -1.72 10.85 28.80
N ILE A 242 -1.76 9.63 29.33
CA ILE A 242 -2.90 9.08 30.06
C ILE A 242 -2.55 8.67 31.50
N ALA A 243 -1.36 8.12 31.75
CA ALA A 243 -1.04 7.54 33.06
C ALA A 243 -1.22 8.55 34.20
N GLY A 244 -1.72 8.04 35.33
CA GLY A 244 -1.99 8.85 36.53
C GLY A 244 -3.24 9.74 36.47
N SER A 245 -4.06 9.67 35.41
CA SER A 245 -5.33 10.40 35.32
C SER A 245 -6.47 9.50 34.84
N GLU A 246 -7.36 9.12 35.77
CA GLU A 246 -8.58 8.37 35.47
C GLU A 246 -9.51 9.18 34.55
N ASP A 247 -9.63 10.49 34.79
CA ASP A 247 -10.42 11.41 33.94
C ASP A 247 -10.01 11.37 32.47
N MET A 248 -8.70 11.40 32.17
CA MET A 248 -8.20 11.36 30.80
C MET A 248 -8.43 10.00 30.13
N PHE A 249 -8.38 8.92 30.90
CA PHE A 249 -8.72 7.60 30.41
C PHE A 249 -10.22 7.47 30.10
N GLU A 250 -11.09 7.97 30.98
CA GLU A 250 -12.53 8.02 30.73
C GLU A 250 -12.87 8.82 29.46
N LEU A 251 -12.26 10.00 29.30
CA LEU A 251 -12.44 10.87 28.14
C LEU A 251 -12.00 10.19 26.83
N LEU A 252 -10.91 9.42 26.89
CA LEU A 252 -10.39 8.67 25.74
C LEU A 252 -11.39 7.60 25.25
N GLN A 253 -12.04 6.91 26.19
CA GLN A 253 -12.99 5.83 25.89
C GLN A 253 -14.37 6.34 25.46
N ARG A 254 -14.73 7.58 25.84
CA ARG A 254 -16.06 8.13 25.64
C ARG A 254 -16.40 8.34 24.16
N LYS A 255 -17.60 7.89 23.77
CA LYS A 255 -18.16 8.04 22.41
C LYS A 255 -19.39 8.96 22.34
N SER A 256 -20.04 9.22 23.46
CA SER A 256 -21.30 9.99 23.55
C SER A 256 -21.13 11.50 23.30
N GLY A 257 -19.91 12.03 23.47
CA GLY A 257 -19.63 13.48 23.38
C GLY A 257 -20.05 14.28 24.61
N TYR A 258 -20.52 13.62 25.68
CA TYR A 258 -20.86 14.23 26.98
C TYR A 258 -20.81 13.15 28.09
N PRO A 259 -20.52 13.54 29.36
CA PRO A 259 -20.38 12.59 30.46
C PRO A 259 -21.72 11.95 30.84
N LYS A 260 -21.70 10.67 31.25
CA LYS A 260 -22.91 9.88 31.56
C LYS A 260 -23.78 10.50 32.67
N GLY A 261 -23.14 11.19 33.62
CA GLY A 261 -23.81 11.85 34.74
C GLY A 261 -24.41 13.23 34.43
N LEU A 262 -24.32 13.74 33.19
CA LEU A 262 -24.76 15.12 32.88
C LEU A 262 -26.23 15.39 33.20
N PHE A 263 -27.11 14.41 32.97
CA PHE A 263 -28.56 14.53 33.19
C PHE A 263 -29.10 13.58 34.27
N SER A 264 -28.21 12.88 34.98
CA SER A 264 -28.60 11.92 36.01
C SER A 264 -27.98 12.37 37.34
N PRO A 265 -28.78 12.83 38.31
CA PRO A 265 -28.31 13.04 39.67
C PRO A 265 -28.14 11.66 40.32
N VAL A 266 -27.05 10.97 40.00
CA VAL A 266 -26.67 9.78 40.76
C VAL A 266 -25.91 10.28 41.97
N ASP A 267 -26.57 10.23 43.13
CA ASP A 267 -25.90 10.17 44.43
C ASP A 267 -25.00 8.93 44.44
N VAL A 268 -23.81 9.02 43.87
CA VAL A 268 -22.76 8.01 44.07
C VAL A 268 -22.17 8.29 45.44
N ALA A 269 -22.90 7.88 46.48
CA ALA A 269 -22.39 7.67 47.83
C ALA A 269 -21.25 6.64 47.76
N GLY A 270 -20.04 7.10 47.41
CA GLY A 270 -18.87 6.26 47.26
C GLY A 270 -17.72 6.85 46.45
N SER A 271 -17.98 7.75 45.48
CA SER A 271 -16.91 8.34 44.68
C SER A 271 -16.45 9.66 45.28
N ARG A 272 -15.43 9.60 46.14
CA ARG A 272 -14.71 10.77 46.67
C ARG A 272 -13.93 11.55 45.58
N HIS A 273 -14.19 11.34 44.29
CA HIS A 273 -13.40 11.91 43.18
C HIS A 273 -14.20 12.83 42.25
N GLN A 274 -15.49 13.09 42.51
CA GLN A 274 -16.10 14.35 42.05
C GLN A 274 -15.63 15.50 42.95
N GLN A 275 -14.32 15.70 43.04
CA GLN A 275 -13.72 16.83 43.75
C GLN A 275 -13.90 18.10 42.93
N LEU A 276 -15.02 18.75 43.24
CA LEU A 276 -15.20 20.19 43.40
C LEU A 276 -13.92 21.02 43.21
N ALA A 277 -13.95 21.89 42.21
CA ALA A 277 -12.91 22.88 41.91
C ALA A 277 -12.53 23.74 43.15
N PRO A 278 -11.31 23.65 43.68
CA PRO A 278 -10.84 24.52 44.76
C PRO A 278 -10.42 25.92 44.26
N HIS A 279 -10.04 26.07 42.98
CA HIS A 279 -9.24 27.23 42.55
C HIS A 279 -10.03 28.38 41.91
N LEU A 280 -11.35 28.27 41.75
CA LEU A 280 -12.19 29.33 41.18
C LEU A 280 -13.35 29.75 42.09
N SER A 281 -13.33 29.34 43.35
CA SER A 281 -14.18 29.91 44.39
C SER A 281 -13.27 30.60 45.39
N VAL A 282 -13.46 31.90 45.60
CA VAL A 282 -12.84 32.69 46.67
C VAL A 282 -13.21 32.12 48.07
N THR A 283 -14.01 31.05 48.14
CA THR A 283 -14.52 30.40 49.35
C THR A 283 -14.48 28.86 49.34
N GLY A 284 -13.80 28.21 48.38
CA GLY A 284 -13.46 26.78 48.44
C GLY A 284 -14.61 25.75 48.43
N ARG A 285 -15.82 26.09 47.97
CA ARG A 285 -16.95 25.14 47.84
C ARG A 285 -17.86 25.48 46.66
N SER A 286 -17.60 24.96 45.47
CA SER A 286 -18.70 24.78 44.50
C SER A 286 -19.57 23.62 45.00
N LYS A 287 -20.87 23.81 45.19
CA LYS A 287 -21.81 22.75 45.60
C LYS A 287 -22.30 21.92 44.39
N TYR A 288 -21.89 22.30 43.18
CA TYR A 288 -22.56 21.93 41.94
C TYR A 288 -21.61 21.22 40.97
N ALA A 289 -22.18 20.38 40.11
CA ALA A 289 -21.42 19.71 39.06
C ALA A 289 -21.07 20.71 37.95
N THR A 290 -19.77 20.93 37.72
CA THR A 290 -19.25 21.86 36.71
C THR A 290 -18.79 21.11 35.47
N TYR A 291 -19.11 21.65 34.30
CA TYR A 291 -18.75 21.10 32.99
C TYR A 291 -18.15 22.17 32.08
N PHE A 292 -17.37 21.73 31.08
CA PHE A 292 -16.72 22.61 30.10
C PHE A 292 -16.93 22.14 28.67
N LEU A 293 -16.79 23.05 27.72
CA LEU A 293 -16.82 22.76 26.29
C LEU A 293 -15.41 22.62 25.72
N VAL A 294 -15.19 21.53 24.97
CA VAL A 294 -13.94 21.26 24.24
C VAL A 294 -14.25 21.00 22.77
N PRO A 295 -13.49 21.56 21.80
CA PRO A 295 -13.75 21.35 20.39
C PRO A 295 -13.62 19.86 20.01
N LYS A 296 -14.66 19.30 19.39
CA LYS A 296 -14.71 17.88 18.97
C LYS A 296 -13.59 17.52 17.99
N LYS A 297 -13.23 18.45 17.09
CA LYS A 297 -12.11 18.27 16.14
C LYS A 297 -10.79 18.13 16.89
N TRP A 298 -10.58 18.92 17.94
CA TRP A 298 -9.39 18.85 18.79
C TRP A 298 -9.34 17.51 19.54
N LEU A 299 -10.44 17.11 20.19
CA LEU A 299 -10.52 15.81 20.88
C LEU A 299 -10.31 14.63 19.94
N THR A 300 -10.81 14.70 18.70
CA THR A 300 -10.57 13.67 17.68
C THR A 300 -9.08 13.56 17.35
N LYS A 301 -8.38 14.69 17.20
CA LYS A 301 -6.93 14.72 16.96
C LYS A 301 -6.16 14.19 18.18
N TRP A 302 -6.54 14.60 19.39
CA TRP A 302 -5.97 14.10 20.64
C TRP A 302 -6.13 12.57 20.78
N ARG A 303 -7.34 12.02 20.58
CA ARG A 303 -7.58 10.57 20.63
C ARG A 303 -6.71 9.79 19.62
N LYS A 304 -6.51 10.34 18.42
CA LYS A 304 -5.62 9.73 17.40
C LYS A 304 -4.16 9.80 17.81
N PHE A 305 -3.73 10.92 18.39
CA PHE A 305 -2.38 11.12 18.88
C PHE A 305 -2.06 10.12 20.00
N VAL A 306 -2.89 10.04 21.05
CA VAL A 306 -2.73 9.10 22.17
C VAL A 306 -2.71 7.64 21.69
N ARG A 307 -3.59 7.28 20.74
CA ARG A 307 -3.63 5.92 20.17
C ARG A 307 -2.55 5.66 19.12
N SER A 308 -1.64 6.59 18.90
CA SER A 308 -0.58 6.51 17.89
C SER A 308 -1.10 6.23 16.47
N GLN A 309 -2.29 6.73 16.16
CA GLN A 309 -2.95 6.68 14.85
C GLN A 309 -2.74 7.97 14.04
N GLY A 310 -2.03 8.96 14.60
CA GLY A 310 -1.68 10.22 13.95
C GLY A 310 -0.34 10.74 14.45
N GLU A 311 0.38 11.47 13.59
CA GLU A 311 1.78 11.85 13.85
C GLU A 311 1.93 13.14 14.66
N GLY A 312 0.87 13.96 14.80
CA GLY A 312 0.96 15.29 15.42
C GLY A 312 0.22 15.41 16.74
N SER A 313 0.90 15.99 17.75
CA SER A 313 0.27 16.45 19.00
C SER A 313 -0.93 17.37 18.69
N PRO A 314 -2.03 17.28 19.46
CA PRO A 314 -3.22 18.09 19.21
C PRO A 314 -2.96 19.59 19.31
N GLY A 315 -1.95 20.03 20.07
CA GLY A 315 -1.70 21.43 20.40
C GLY A 315 -2.64 21.93 21.51
N PRO A 316 -2.67 23.25 21.80
CA PRO A 316 -3.54 23.79 22.85
C PRO A 316 -5.02 23.69 22.52
N VAL A 317 -5.86 23.66 23.55
CA VAL A 317 -7.33 23.71 23.39
C VAL A 317 -7.74 25.16 23.08
N LEU A 318 -8.31 25.37 21.89
CA LEU A 318 -8.68 26.70 21.39
C LEU A 318 -10.20 26.89 21.38
N ASN A 319 -10.67 27.78 22.26
CA ASN A 319 -12.08 28.08 22.49
C ASN A 319 -12.45 29.55 22.19
N ALA A 320 -11.56 30.35 21.59
CA ALA A 320 -11.82 31.76 21.29
C ALA A 320 -13.14 32.03 20.53
N GLU A 321 -13.59 31.11 19.66
CA GLU A 321 -14.85 31.26 18.91
C GLU A 321 -16.10 31.24 19.82
N LEU A 322 -15.97 30.75 21.05
CA LEU A 322 -17.03 30.76 22.06
C LEU A 322 -17.05 32.05 22.88
N VAL A 323 -16.22 33.04 22.56
CA VAL A 323 -16.10 34.29 23.30
C VAL A 323 -16.40 35.48 22.39
N CYS A 324 -17.39 36.26 22.76
CA CYS A 324 -17.62 37.58 22.20
C CYS A 324 -16.60 38.57 22.80
N LEU A 325 -15.55 38.89 22.05
CA LEU A 325 -14.52 39.83 22.50
C LEU A 325 -15.07 41.22 22.81
N SER A 326 -16.03 41.72 22.01
CA SER A 326 -16.60 43.05 22.19
C SER A 326 -17.42 43.19 23.47
N HIS A 327 -18.11 42.13 23.88
CA HIS A 327 -19.01 42.17 25.05
C HIS A 327 -18.46 41.41 26.26
N GLN A 328 -17.31 40.75 26.13
CA GLN A 328 -16.70 39.87 27.14
C GLN A 328 -17.69 38.83 27.66
N ARG A 329 -18.49 38.26 26.74
CA ARG A 329 -19.56 37.29 27.02
C ARG A 329 -19.36 36.04 26.20
N THR A 330 -19.98 34.93 26.58
CA THR A 330 -19.88 33.67 25.82
C THR A 330 -20.84 33.65 24.64
N ILE A 331 -20.41 33.09 23.52
CA ILE A 331 -21.26 32.76 22.37
C ILE A 331 -21.39 31.25 22.35
N VAL A 332 -22.54 30.76 22.80
CA VAL A 332 -22.81 29.32 22.93
C VAL A 332 -23.47 28.83 21.64
N PRO A 333 -22.96 27.77 21.00
CA PRO A 333 -23.62 27.18 19.84
C PRO A 333 -25.07 26.79 20.19
N PRO A 334 -26.09 27.22 19.42
CA PRO A 334 -27.49 27.04 19.80
C PRO A 334 -27.89 25.57 20.06
N TYR A 335 -27.22 24.62 19.40
CA TYR A 335 -27.48 23.19 19.58
C TYR A 335 -27.06 22.69 20.97
N ILE A 336 -26.10 23.33 21.63
CA ILE A 336 -25.71 22.99 23.01
C ILE A 336 -26.82 23.43 23.95
N SER A 337 -27.34 24.64 23.80
CA SER A 337 -28.44 25.13 24.63
C SER A 337 -29.72 24.29 24.44
N LEU A 338 -30.04 23.87 23.20
CA LEU A 338 -31.12 22.92 22.94
C LEU A 338 -30.86 21.56 23.62
N PHE A 339 -29.65 21.01 23.47
CA PHE A 339 -29.29 19.74 24.09
C PHE A 339 -29.42 19.79 25.62
N LEU A 340 -28.89 20.84 26.25
CA LEU A 340 -28.99 21.06 27.69
C LEU A 340 -30.43 21.31 28.18
N SER A 341 -31.32 21.72 27.29
CA SER A 341 -32.76 21.88 27.57
C SER A 341 -33.56 20.57 27.43
N GLY A 342 -32.90 19.43 27.16
CA GLY A 342 -33.50 18.10 27.17
C GLY A 342 -33.73 17.47 25.79
N PHE A 343 -33.36 18.15 24.70
CA PHE A 343 -33.37 17.53 23.36
C PHE A 343 -32.20 16.55 23.20
N SER A 344 -32.34 15.53 22.34
CA SER A 344 -31.19 14.69 22.02
C SER A 344 -30.13 15.49 21.26
N LEU A 345 -28.85 15.09 21.36
CA LEU A 345 -27.75 15.78 20.66
C LEU A 345 -27.98 15.77 19.14
N GLU A 346 -28.47 14.66 18.60
CA GLU A 346 -28.79 14.53 17.17
C GLU A 346 -29.95 15.45 16.76
N GLN A 347 -31.01 15.52 17.57
CA GLN A 347 -32.13 16.43 17.31
C GLN A 347 -31.69 17.89 17.34
N SER A 348 -30.87 18.26 18.32
CA SER A 348 -30.36 19.62 18.48
C SER A 348 -29.47 20.05 17.30
N LEU A 349 -28.61 19.14 16.82
CA LEU A 349 -27.79 19.38 15.63
C LEU A 349 -28.64 19.50 14.35
N LYS A 350 -29.64 18.62 14.18
CA LYS A 350 -30.56 18.70 13.02
C LYS A 350 -31.37 20.00 13.03
N ALA A 351 -31.91 20.40 14.18
CA ALA A 351 -32.71 21.62 14.31
C ALA A 351 -31.89 22.87 13.93
N THR A 352 -30.66 22.98 14.44
CA THR A 352 -29.78 24.13 14.12
C THR A 352 -29.28 24.14 12.69
N GLN A 353 -29.11 22.97 12.07
CA GLN A 353 -28.77 22.86 10.66
C GLN A 353 -29.91 23.33 9.74
N ILE A 354 -31.16 22.96 10.06
CA ILE A 354 -32.36 23.41 9.32
C ILE A 354 -32.53 24.93 9.41
N LEU A 355 -32.21 25.52 10.55
CA LEU A 355 -32.30 26.97 10.80
C LEU A 355 -31.17 27.80 10.15
N GLY A 356 -30.27 27.17 9.36
CA GLY A 356 -29.13 27.86 8.74
C GLY A 356 -28.04 28.29 9.74
N THR A 357 -28.23 28.05 11.03
CA THR A 357 -27.30 28.33 12.13
C THR A 357 -26.32 27.17 12.37
N ALA A 358 -25.95 26.44 11.32
CA ALA A 358 -25.08 25.28 11.45
C ALA A 358 -23.76 25.71 12.13
N PRO A 359 -23.40 25.12 13.27
CA PRO A 359 -22.22 25.53 14.00
C PRO A 359 -20.97 25.22 13.17
N THR A 360 -20.09 26.21 12.99
CA THR A 360 -18.80 26.06 12.29
C THR A 360 -17.90 25.01 12.96
N ARG A 361 -18.08 24.81 14.27
CA ARG A 361 -17.41 23.80 15.09
C ARG A 361 -18.39 23.10 16.03
N GLN A 362 -18.22 21.79 16.13
CA GLN A 362 -18.86 20.99 17.16
C GLN A 362 -17.96 20.89 18.39
N TYR A 363 -18.60 20.81 19.55
CA TYR A 363 -18.00 20.72 20.87
C TYR A 363 -18.53 19.47 21.60
N GLU A 364 -17.67 18.88 22.42
CA GLU A 364 -18.02 17.87 23.40
C GLU A 364 -18.03 18.50 24.80
N ILE A 365 -18.88 17.97 25.68
CA ILE A 365 -18.97 18.38 27.08
C ILE A 365 -18.05 17.48 27.90
N VAL A 366 -17.22 18.07 28.75
CA VAL A 366 -16.29 17.37 29.65
C VAL A 366 -16.57 17.75 31.10
N THR A 367 -16.23 16.87 32.03
CA THR A 367 -16.31 17.15 33.47
C THR A 367 -15.21 18.15 33.89
N PHE A 368 -15.31 18.68 35.11
CA PHE A 368 -14.24 19.51 35.67
C PHE A 368 -12.89 18.77 35.74
N GLY A 369 -12.85 17.53 36.24
CA GLY A 369 -11.61 16.75 36.34
C GLY A 369 -10.94 16.52 34.98
N GLU A 370 -11.75 16.19 33.97
CA GLU A 370 -11.28 16.07 32.59
C GLU A 370 -10.74 17.38 32.01
N TRP A 371 -11.45 18.48 32.24
CA TRP A 371 -11.00 19.80 31.81
C TRP A 371 -9.68 20.19 32.47
N GLU A 372 -9.55 19.97 33.78
CA GLU A 372 -8.32 20.26 34.52
C GLU A 372 -7.16 19.41 34.00
N ALA A 373 -7.38 18.11 33.78
CA ALA A 373 -6.36 17.22 33.24
C ALA A 373 -5.93 17.62 31.81
N LEU A 374 -6.87 18.03 30.95
CA LEU A 374 -6.57 18.57 29.63
C LEU A 374 -5.79 19.89 29.71
N TYR A 375 -6.23 20.80 30.57
CA TYR A 375 -5.62 22.12 30.75
C TYR A 375 -4.19 22.00 31.24
N ASN A 376 -3.94 21.15 32.23
CA ASN A 376 -2.62 20.93 32.81
C ASN A 376 -1.62 20.35 31.80
N ARG A 377 -2.07 19.56 30.83
CA ARG A 377 -1.21 18.88 29.85
C ARG A 377 -1.02 19.66 28.55
N TYR A 378 -2.07 20.31 28.06
CA TYR A 378 -2.08 20.91 26.72
C TYR A 378 -2.22 22.42 26.71
N CYS A 379 -2.52 23.03 27.86
CA CYS A 379 -3.00 24.40 27.99
C CYS A 379 -4.32 24.65 27.25
N ALA A 380 -5.09 25.61 27.73
CA ALA A 380 -6.25 26.13 27.01
C ALA A 380 -6.23 27.65 27.02
N GLU A 381 -6.68 28.24 25.92
CA GLU A 381 -6.79 29.69 25.78
C GLU A 381 -7.92 30.26 26.65
N PHE A 382 -9.11 29.64 26.58
CA PHE A 382 -10.30 30.06 27.32
C PHE A 382 -11.09 28.85 27.82
N ALA A 383 -11.58 28.94 29.06
CA ALA A 383 -12.49 27.98 29.66
C ALA A 383 -13.93 28.47 29.51
N VAL A 384 -14.74 27.76 28.74
CA VAL A 384 -16.19 28.02 28.63
C VAL A 384 -16.92 26.87 29.30
N GLY A 385 -17.54 27.17 30.45
CA GLY A 385 -18.19 26.17 31.29
C GLY A 385 -19.49 26.63 31.91
N PHE A 386 -20.23 25.66 32.43
CA PHE A 386 -21.52 25.83 33.07
C PHE A 386 -21.63 24.90 34.29
N ASP A 387 -22.47 25.30 35.24
CA ASP A 387 -22.78 24.53 36.44
C ASP A 387 -24.19 23.94 36.31
N VAL A 388 -24.39 22.72 36.81
CA VAL A 388 -25.72 22.11 36.89
C VAL A 388 -26.20 22.17 38.34
N VAL A 389 -27.29 22.91 38.55
CA VAL A 389 -27.91 23.17 39.85
C VAL A 389 -29.33 22.67 39.80
N ASN A 390 -29.66 21.65 40.61
CA ASN A 390 -31.01 21.06 40.69
C ASN A 390 -31.59 20.66 39.30
N GLY A 391 -30.74 20.13 38.41
CA GLY A 391 -31.14 19.73 37.05
C GLY A 391 -31.21 20.87 36.03
N ALA A 392 -30.97 22.12 36.43
CA ALA A 392 -30.88 23.28 35.53
C ALA A 392 -29.43 23.71 35.31
N TYR A 393 -29.06 24.02 34.08
CA TYR A 393 -27.71 24.50 33.74
C TYR A 393 -27.62 26.03 33.88
N HIS A 394 -26.45 26.50 34.32
CA HIS A 394 -26.14 27.91 34.52
C HIS A 394 -24.76 28.20 33.95
N TRP A 395 -24.67 29.03 32.91
CA TRP A 395 -23.37 29.42 32.34
C TRP A 395 -22.56 30.27 33.31
N ARG A 396 -21.27 29.94 33.46
CA ARG A 396 -20.37 30.68 34.36
C ARG A 396 -20.03 32.07 33.85
N THR A 397 -20.12 32.28 32.54
CA THR A 397 -20.05 33.60 31.89
C THR A 397 -21.37 33.81 31.16
N GLN A 398 -21.95 35.01 31.29
CA GLN A 398 -23.23 35.33 30.65
C GLN A 398 -23.16 35.18 29.14
N GLU A 399 -24.21 34.61 28.55
CA GLU A 399 -24.33 34.50 27.10
C GLU A 399 -24.48 35.89 26.45
N CYS A 400 -23.85 36.06 25.29
CA CYS A 400 -23.95 37.26 24.49
C CYS A 400 -25.23 37.25 23.67
N GLN A 401 -26.30 37.84 24.19
CA GLN A 401 -27.60 37.94 23.50
C GLN A 401 -27.55 38.85 22.26
N ILE A 402 -26.53 39.70 22.09
CA ILE A 402 -26.39 40.56 20.91
C ILE A 402 -25.77 39.77 19.75
N CYS A 403 -24.71 39.01 20.03
CA CYS A 403 -23.97 38.27 19.01
C CYS A 403 -24.53 36.85 18.75
N ASN A 404 -25.23 36.23 19.72
CA ASN A 404 -25.95 34.96 19.51
C ASN A 404 -26.99 35.08 18.38
N TYR A 405 -27.64 36.22 18.25
CA TYR A 405 -28.65 36.49 17.21
C TYR A 405 -28.05 37.13 15.93
N GLY A 406 -26.75 37.47 15.93
CA GLY A 406 -26.06 38.14 14.82
C GLY A 406 -25.36 37.22 13.81
N MET A 407 -25.33 35.90 14.05
CA MET A 407 -24.68 34.91 13.18
C MET A 407 -25.46 34.57 11.88
N GLY A 408 -26.46 35.38 11.51
CA GLY A 408 -27.26 35.23 10.28
C GLY A 408 -26.98 36.26 9.17
N GLY A 409 -25.91 37.04 9.26
CA GLY A 409 -25.70 38.23 8.41
C GLY A 409 -24.36 38.28 7.68
N GLY A 410 -23.94 37.18 7.06
CA GLY A 410 -22.75 37.14 6.19
C GLY A 410 -23.11 36.77 4.76
N LEU A 411 -24.04 37.47 4.11
CA LEU A 411 -24.18 37.37 2.66
C LEU A 411 -22.94 38.03 2.03
N SER A 412 -22.01 37.19 1.61
CA SER A 412 -21.01 37.52 0.60
C SER A 412 -21.75 37.92 -0.68
N SER A 413 -22.09 39.21 -0.80
CA SER A 413 -22.65 39.80 -2.01
C SER A 413 -21.51 40.10 -3.01
N ASN A 414 -20.86 39.05 -3.49
CA ASN A 414 -20.20 39.10 -4.79
C ASN A 414 -21.26 38.76 -5.86
N GLN A 415 -22.10 39.74 -6.21
CA GLN A 415 -22.78 39.76 -7.50
C GLN A 415 -22.43 41.06 -8.22
N PRO A 416 -21.98 41.01 -9.48
CA PRO A 416 -21.75 42.20 -10.28
C PRO A 416 -23.11 42.81 -10.64
N ASN A 417 -23.26 44.11 -10.39
CA ASN A 417 -24.42 44.88 -10.82
C ASN A 417 -24.65 44.69 -12.33
N SER A 418 -25.80 44.09 -12.67
CA SER A 418 -26.34 44.16 -14.02
C SER A 418 -27.61 45.01 -14.01
N ARG A 419 -27.48 46.20 -14.60
CA ARG A 419 -28.52 47.09 -15.16
C ARG A 419 -29.51 47.76 -14.20
N ARG A 420 -29.33 49.07 -13.98
CA ARG A 420 -29.96 50.11 -14.82
C ARG A 420 -29.11 51.37 -14.85
#